data_AF-A0AAD6KDJ6-F1
#
_entry.id   AF-A0AAD6KDJ6-F1
#
_cell.length_a   1.000
_cell.length_b   1.000
_cell.length_c   1.000
_cell.angle_alpha   90.00
_cell.angle_beta   90.00
_cell.angle_gamma   90.00
#
_symmetry.space_group_name_H-M   'P 1'
#
loop_
_entity.id
_entity.type
_entity.pdbx_description
1 polymer ?
#
loop_
_entity_poly.entity_id
_entity_poly.type
_entity_poly.pdbx_seq_one_letter_code
_entity_poly.pdbx_strand_id
1 'polypeptide(L)'
;MLDGSLRRFSAIKNKWGLSQMLSLSIFNNASNGYLIGDSCVFGVEVFVIKNEGKGEHFSMIKDPSGGTFTWEVQKFSELTKEFYYSQVYLAGRHQWYML
;
A
#
# COMPACT_ATOMS: atom_id res chain seq x y z
N MET A 1 1.19 22.02 -13.66
CA MET A 1 -0.21 21.54 -13.51
C MET A 1 -0.16 20.12 -13.00
N LEU A 2 -0.93 19.79 -11.95
CA LEU A 2 -1.00 18.43 -11.41
C LEU A 2 -1.56 17.54 -12.53
N ASP A 3 -0.85 16.47 -12.90
CA ASP A 3 -1.04 15.67 -14.13
C ASP A 3 -2.36 14.86 -14.22
N GLY A 4 -3.36 15.15 -13.38
CA GLY A 4 -4.60 14.37 -13.32
C GLY A 4 -4.42 12.93 -12.82
N SER A 5 -3.23 12.55 -12.33
CA SER A 5 -2.98 11.19 -11.83
C SER A 5 -3.88 10.86 -10.64
N LEU A 6 -4.60 9.74 -10.75
CA LEU A 6 -5.33 9.16 -9.62
C LEU A 6 -4.33 8.78 -8.51
N ARG A 7 -4.52 9.34 -7.31
CA ARG A 7 -3.71 9.02 -6.13
C ARG A 7 -4.51 8.15 -5.17
N ARG A 8 -3.99 6.96 -4.86
CA ARG A 8 -4.57 6.10 -3.82
C ARG A 8 -4.15 6.60 -2.45
N PHE A 9 -5.14 6.84 -1.58
CA PHE A 9 -4.93 7.07 -0.16
C PHE A 9 -5.11 5.76 0.60
N SER A 10 -4.21 5.48 1.55
CA SER A 10 -4.29 4.33 2.45
C SER A 10 -3.72 4.69 3.82
N ALA A 11 -3.86 3.81 4.82
CA ALA A 11 -3.23 4.00 6.13
C ALA A 11 -1.70 4.14 6.03
N ILE A 12 -1.08 3.45 5.07
CA ILE A 12 0.38 3.49 4.83
C ILE A 12 0.77 4.78 4.06
N LYS A 13 -0.04 5.19 3.09
CA LYS A 13 0.22 6.38 2.26
C LYS A 13 -0.99 7.31 2.29
N ASN A 14 -1.06 8.12 3.33
CA ASN A 14 -2.15 9.07 3.58
C ASN A 14 -1.82 10.52 3.20
N LYS A 15 -0.63 10.77 2.65
CA LYS A 15 -0.17 12.11 2.24
C LYS A 15 0.33 12.07 0.80
N TRP A 16 -0.08 13.09 0.04
CA TRP A 16 0.38 13.37 -1.31
C TRP A 16 0.62 14.87 -1.44
N GLY A 17 1.61 15.25 -2.23
CA GLY A 17 1.95 16.66 -2.43
C GLY A 17 3.09 16.81 -3.44
N LEU A 18 3.48 18.05 -3.64
CA LEU A 18 4.64 18.43 -4.44
C LEU A 18 5.77 18.79 -3.49
N SER A 19 6.99 18.36 -3.79
CA SER A 19 8.18 18.75 -3.01
C SER A 19 8.47 20.25 -3.17
N GLN A 20 8.17 20.82 -4.33
CA GLN A 20 8.29 22.24 -4.59
C GLN A 20 7.20 22.67 -5.58
N MET A 21 6.32 23.57 -5.13
CA MET A 21 5.27 24.14 -5.99
C MET A 21 5.74 25.43 -6.68
N LEU A 22 6.49 26.26 -5.95
CA LEU A 22 7.01 27.55 -6.40
C LEU A 22 8.38 27.78 -5.77
N SER A 23 9.31 28.45 -6.46
CA SER A 23 10.57 28.84 -5.83
C SER A 23 10.33 29.92 -4.78
N LEU A 24 11.17 29.93 -3.74
CA LEU A 24 11.07 30.94 -2.68
C LEU A 24 11.30 32.35 -3.22
N SER A 25 12.18 32.51 -4.20
CA SER A 25 12.44 33.82 -4.85
C SER A 25 11.23 34.37 -5.58
N ILE A 26 10.46 33.51 -6.27
CA ILE A 26 9.23 33.91 -6.96
C ILE A 26 8.11 34.16 -5.94
N PHE A 27 8.01 33.32 -4.91
CA PHE A 27 7.02 33.44 -3.85
C PHE A 27 7.14 34.76 -3.07
N ASN A 28 8.37 35.15 -2.71
CA ASN A 28 8.65 36.36 -1.92
C ASN A 28 8.67 37.66 -2.75
N ASN A 29 8.62 37.57 -4.08
CA ASN A 29 8.58 38.76 -4.91
C ASN A 29 7.16 39.38 -4.84
N ALA A 30 7.05 40.52 -4.15
CA ALA A 30 5.80 41.23 -3.93
C ALA A 30 5.05 41.57 -5.23
N SER A 31 5.75 41.80 -6.34
CA SER A 31 5.12 42.08 -7.64
C SER A 31 4.32 40.91 -8.21
N ASN A 32 4.56 39.68 -7.73
CA ASN A 32 3.81 38.50 -8.16
C ASN A 32 2.51 38.29 -7.38
N GLY A 33 2.31 38.98 -6.25
CA GLY A 33 1.08 38.92 -5.46
C GLY A 33 0.82 37.60 -4.72
N TYR A 34 1.75 36.65 -4.69
CA TYR A 34 1.59 35.38 -3.97
C TYR A 34 1.65 35.55 -2.45
N LEU A 35 2.50 36.44 -1.97
CA LEU A 35 2.65 36.79 -0.55
C LEU A 35 2.29 38.27 -0.37
N ILE A 36 1.24 38.53 0.40
CA ILE A 36 0.77 39.90 0.71
C ILE A 36 0.91 40.08 2.21
N GLY A 37 1.85 40.94 2.62
CA GLY A 37 2.28 41.02 4.01
C GLY A 37 3.00 39.72 4.41
N ASP A 38 2.47 39.03 5.42
CA ASP A 38 2.96 37.72 5.89
C ASP A 38 1.88 36.63 5.67
N SER A 39 1.13 36.76 4.58
CA SER A 39 -0.03 35.90 4.31
C SER A 39 -0.13 35.49 2.85
N CYS A 40 -0.50 34.23 2.64
CA CYS A 40 -0.75 33.63 1.35
C CYS A 40 -1.97 32.70 1.45
N VAL A 41 -2.74 32.58 0.37
CA VAL A 41 -3.90 31.69 0.28
C VAL A 41 -3.64 30.62 -0.77
N PHE A 42 -3.93 29.37 -0.42
CA PHE A 42 -3.85 28.23 -1.33
C PHE A 42 -5.21 27.55 -1.44
N GLY A 43 -5.55 27.10 -2.64
CA GLY A 43 -6.75 26.31 -2.93
C GLY A 43 -6.38 24.93 -3.47
N VAL A 44 -7.15 23.92 -3.09
CA VAL A 44 -7.06 22.57 -3.66
C VAL A 44 -8.45 22.10 -4.06
N GLU A 45 -8.55 21.51 -5.24
CA GLU A 45 -9.75 20.84 -5.70
C GLU A 45 -9.54 19.33 -5.60
N VAL A 46 -10.48 18.62 -4.98
CA VAL A 46 -10.35 17.19 -4.70
C VAL A 46 -11.59 16.46 -5.19
N PHE A 47 -11.38 15.47 -6.06
CA PHE A 47 -12.40 14.53 -6.48
C PHE A 47 -12.12 13.17 -5.83
N VAL A 48 -13.12 12.61 -5.14
CA VAL A 48 -12.98 11.33 -4.45
C VAL A 48 -13.71 10.25 -5.24
N ILE A 49 -12.94 9.28 -5.74
CA ILE A 49 -13.51 8.03 -6.26
C ILE A 49 -13.56 7.06 -5.09
N LYS A 50 -14.77 6.76 -4.60
CA LYS A 50 -14.97 5.76 -3.55
C LYS A 50 -14.69 4.38 -4.12
N ASN A 51 -13.78 3.64 -3.50
CA ASN A 51 -13.60 2.23 -3.78
C ASN A 51 -14.34 1.42 -2.71
N GLU A 52 -15.38 0.69 -3.10
CA GLU A 52 -16.14 -0.21 -2.23
C GLU A 52 -15.49 -1.61 -2.12
N GLY A 53 -14.31 -1.80 -2.72
CA GLY A 53 -13.56 -3.04 -2.64
C GLY A 53 -13.32 -3.45 -1.19
N LYS A 54 -13.87 -4.59 -0.80
CA LYS A 54 -13.57 -5.24 0.48
C LYS A 54 -12.14 -5.76 0.42
N GLY A 55 -11.22 -5.11 1.13
CA GLY A 55 -9.88 -5.64 1.35
C GLY A 55 -9.91 -6.66 2.48
N GLU A 56 -9.24 -7.79 2.31
CA GLU A 56 -8.99 -8.74 3.38
C GLU A 56 -7.64 -8.43 4.04
N HIS A 57 -7.59 -8.40 5.37
CA HIS A 57 -6.37 -8.25 6.13
C HIS A 57 -6.02 -9.59 6.78
N PHE A 58 -4.98 -10.25 6.29
CA PHE A 58 -4.46 -11.46 6.91
C PHE A 58 -3.52 -11.08 8.05
N SER A 59 -3.96 -11.31 9.29
CA SER A 59 -3.06 -11.28 10.44
C SER A 59 -2.47 -12.67 10.66
N MET A 60 -1.15 -12.77 10.64
CA MET A 60 -0.45 -14.00 11.00
C MET A 60 -0.68 -14.29 12.48
N ILE A 61 -1.16 -15.50 12.81
CA ILE A 61 -1.30 -15.94 14.18
C ILE A 61 0.11 -16.20 14.71
N LYS A 62 0.56 -15.45 15.72
CA LYS A 62 1.91 -15.58 16.27
C LYS A 62 2.17 -16.95 16.92
N ASP A 63 1.11 -17.58 17.45
CA ASP A 63 1.17 -18.89 18.06
C ASP A 63 -0.14 -19.65 17.80
N PRO A 64 -0.27 -20.35 16.66
CA PRO A 64 -1.49 -21.06 16.33
C PRO A 64 -1.67 -22.27 17.24
N SER A 65 -2.81 -22.35 17.92
CA SER A 65 -3.23 -23.56 18.64
C SER A 65 -3.40 -24.71 17.64
N GLY A 66 -2.46 -25.65 17.62
CA GLY A 66 -2.39 -26.70 16.60
C GLY A 66 -0.97 -27.14 16.20
N GLY A 67 0.07 -26.50 16.73
CA GLY A 67 1.47 -26.93 16.55
C GLY A 67 2.04 -26.63 15.16
N THR A 68 3.36 -26.82 15.03
CA THR A 68 4.10 -26.70 13.77
C THR A 68 3.56 -27.66 12.72
N PHE A 69 3.20 -27.16 11.53
CA PHE A 69 2.95 -28.01 10.37
C PHE A 69 4.28 -28.35 9.69
N THR A 70 4.57 -29.64 9.52
CA THR A 70 5.75 -30.12 8.80
C THR A 70 5.31 -30.79 7.51
N TRP A 71 5.86 -30.32 6.39
CA TRP A 71 5.73 -30.96 5.08
C TRP A 71 7.12 -31.43 4.63
N GLU A 72 7.27 -32.73 4.41
CA GLU A 72 8.51 -33.34 3.95
C GLU A 72 8.43 -33.57 2.44
N VAL A 73 9.38 -33.00 1.70
CA VAL A 73 9.49 -33.18 0.25
C VAL A 73 10.49 -34.28 -0.03
N GLN A 74 9.99 -35.46 -0.36
CA GLN A 74 10.84 -36.60 -0.69
C GLN A 74 11.36 -36.53 -2.13
N LYS A 75 12.58 -37.07 -2.34
CA LYS A 75 13.21 -37.19 -3.66
C LYS A 75 13.25 -35.87 -4.43
N PHE A 76 13.60 -34.79 -3.73
CA PHE A 76 13.61 -33.42 -4.28
C PHE A 76 14.36 -33.30 -5.62
N SER A 77 15.47 -34.02 -5.80
CA SER A 77 16.26 -34.04 -7.03
C SER A 77 15.55 -34.64 -8.24
N GLU A 78 14.49 -35.41 -8.05
CA GLU A 78 13.69 -36.04 -9.11
C GLU A 78 12.46 -35.20 -9.49
N LEU A 79 12.23 -34.08 -8.81
CA LEU A 79 11.08 -33.22 -9.04
C LEU A 79 11.25 -32.38 -10.30
N THR A 80 10.31 -32.49 -11.23
CA THR A 80 10.35 -31.83 -12.55
C THR A 80 9.29 -30.75 -12.78
N LYS A 81 8.26 -30.67 -11.93
CA LYS A 81 7.18 -29.67 -12.02
C LYS A 81 7.61 -28.33 -11.43
N GLU A 82 6.98 -27.26 -11.92
CA GLU A 82 7.18 -25.88 -11.45
C GLU A 82 6.67 -25.67 -10.02
N PHE A 83 5.63 -26.41 -9.60
CA PHE A 83 5.00 -26.29 -8.30
C PHE A 83 4.64 -27.65 -7.71
N TYR A 84 4.83 -27.79 -6.40
CA TYR A 84 4.38 -28.94 -5.61
C TYR A 84 3.62 -28.43 -4.39
N TYR A 85 2.50 -29.07 -4.10
CA TYR A 85 1.65 -28.65 -3.01
C TYR A 85 1.75 -29.65 -1.85
N SER A 86 1.76 -29.14 -0.63
CA SER A 86 1.60 -29.98 0.55
C SER A 86 0.20 -30.59 0.62
N GLN A 87 0.02 -31.55 1.53
CA GLN A 87 -1.32 -31.89 2.02
C GLN A 87 -2.02 -30.66 2.60
N VAL A 88 -3.35 -30.64 2.49
CA VAL A 88 -4.17 -29.60 3.10
C VAL A 88 -4.08 -29.71 4.62
N TYR A 89 -3.82 -28.60 5.30
CA TYR A 89 -3.84 -28.51 6.76
C TYR A 89 -4.78 -27.40 7.23
N LEU A 90 -5.44 -27.64 8.36
CA LEU A 90 -6.36 -26.68 8.95
C LEU A 90 -5.61 -25.79 9.95
N ALA A 91 -5.53 -24.50 9.70
CA ALA A 91 -4.95 -23.53 10.63
C ALA A 91 -5.78 -22.24 10.65
N GLY A 92 -6.05 -21.73 11.85
CA GLY A 92 -6.81 -20.48 12.01
C GLY A 92 -8.19 -20.49 11.35
N ARG A 93 -8.91 -21.63 11.38
CA ARG A 93 -10.20 -21.88 10.71
C ARG A 93 -10.19 -21.88 9.18
N HIS A 94 -9.01 -21.85 8.57
CA HIS A 94 -8.84 -21.89 7.11
C HIS A 94 -8.08 -23.15 6.70
N GLN A 95 -8.36 -23.66 5.50
CA GLN A 95 -7.64 -24.76 4.88
C GLN A 95 -6.48 -24.20 4.06
N TRP A 96 -5.27 -24.65 4.35
CA TRP A 96 -4.03 -24.18 3.75
C TRP A 96 -3.32 -25.33 3.04
N TYR A 97 -2.62 -25.01 1.96
CA TYR A 97 -1.57 -25.82 1.37
C TYR A 97 -0.32 -24.95 1.24
N MET A 98 0.85 -25.53 1.46
CA MET A 98 2.14 -24.89 1.18
C MET A 98 2.49 -25.17 -0.29
N LEU A 99 2.95 -24.14 -0.99
CA LEU A 99 3.53 -24.20 -2.33
C LEU A 99 5.05 -24.44 -2.23
#